data_AF-A0A5D2MV65-F1
#
_entry.id   AF-A0A5D2MV65-F1
#
_cell.length_a   1.000
_cell.length_b   1.000
_cell.length_c   1.000
_cell.angle_alpha   90.00
_cell.angle_beta   90.00
_cell.angle_gamma   90.00
#
_symmetry.space_group_name_H-M   'P 1'
#
loop_
_entity.id
_entity.type
_entity.pdbx_description
1 polymer ?
#
loop_
_entity_poly.entity_id
_entity_poly.type
_entity_poly.pdbx_seq_one_letter_code
_entity_poly.pdbx_strand_id
1 'polypeptide(L)'
;MKSTITMTPWKFDEQMIMFPLVLLVIVCSHLTVNGFEVFLINNLDDFHWEFGINIGTTAEYECDMGYGNKQKRFQVFAERRDALRCGNQKCYWRVDRDGLYLYIKEVDDYQKQFSW
;
A
#
# COMPACT_ATOMS: atom_id res chain seq x y z
N MET A 1 -7.78 6.63 17.59
CA MET A 1 -8.56 5.72 16.70
C MET A 1 -7.56 4.86 15.94
N LYS A 2 -7.80 3.56 15.73
CA LYS A 2 -6.82 2.69 15.04
C LYS A 2 -7.20 2.53 13.58
N SER A 3 -6.26 2.74 12.68
CA SER A 3 -6.43 2.55 11.25
C SER A 3 -5.50 1.46 10.74
N THR A 4 -5.87 0.84 9.64
CA THR A 4 -5.13 -0.27 9.05
C THR A 4 -4.89 0.03 7.58
N ILE A 5 -3.66 -0.16 7.13
CA ILE A 5 -3.37 -0.26 5.71
C ILE A 5 -3.12 -1.74 5.39
N THR A 6 -3.76 -2.21 4.32
CA THR A 6 -3.56 -3.55 3.76
C THR A 6 -3.07 -3.39 2.34
N MET A 7 -1.95 -4.03 2.02
CA MET A 7 -1.36 -4.10 0.70
C MET A 7 -1.40 -5.54 0.23
N THR A 8 -2.12 -5.77 -0.86
CA THR A 8 -2.19 -7.06 -1.55
C THR A 8 -1.33 -6.97 -2.80
N PRO A 9 -0.19 -7.69 -2.85
CA PRO A 9 0.57 -7.85 -4.07
C PRO A 9 -0.28 -8.48 -5.17
N TRP A 10 0.07 -8.26 -6.43
CA TRP A 10 -0.57 -8.98 -7.52
C TRP A 10 -0.31 -10.48 -7.33
N LYS A 11 -1.38 -11.24 -7.17
CA LYS A 11 -1.33 -12.71 -7.16
C LYS A 11 -1.47 -13.14 -8.61
N PHE A 12 -0.49 -13.88 -9.12
CA PHE A 12 -0.52 -14.37 -10.50
C PHE A 12 -1.74 -15.29 -10.70
N ASP A 13 -2.54 -15.05 -11.74
CA ASP A 13 -3.64 -15.93 -12.17
C ASP A 13 -3.13 -17.35 -12.48
N GLU A 14 -3.99 -18.36 -12.25
CA GLU A 14 -3.71 -19.80 -12.17
C GLU A 14 -3.05 -20.48 -13.40
N GLN A 15 -2.64 -19.74 -14.42
CA GLN A 15 -1.94 -20.29 -15.58
C GLN A 15 -0.68 -19.49 -15.93
N MET A 16 0.44 -20.18 -15.72
CA MET A 16 1.71 -20.07 -16.46
C MET A 16 2.83 -19.20 -15.86
N ILE A 17 3.85 -19.95 -15.40
CA ILE A 17 5.27 -19.62 -15.28
C ILE A 17 5.64 -18.76 -14.06
N MET A 18 6.01 -19.48 -13.02
CA MET A 18 6.84 -19.04 -11.91
C MET A 18 8.09 -18.33 -12.45
N PHE A 19 8.21 -17.03 -12.24
CA PHE A 19 9.52 -16.44 -11.97
C PHE A 19 9.60 -16.29 -10.45
N PRO A 20 10.13 -17.29 -9.71
CA PRO A 20 10.22 -17.26 -8.26
C PRO A 20 11.17 -16.17 -7.72
N LEU A 21 11.59 -15.22 -8.56
CA LEU A 21 12.66 -14.27 -8.32
C LEU A 21 12.20 -12.80 -8.28
N VAL A 22 10.92 -12.51 -8.55
CA VAL A 22 10.43 -11.11 -8.46
C VAL A 22 10.07 -10.82 -7.00
N LEU A 23 11.09 -10.44 -6.22
CA LEU A 23 10.92 -9.94 -4.86
C LEU A 23 10.30 -8.53 -4.92
N LEU A 24 9.20 -8.32 -4.19
CA LEU A 24 8.61 -7.00 -3.99
C LEU A 24 9.10 -6.44 -2.66
N VAL A 25 9.98 -5.45 -2.73
CA VAL A 25 10.47 -4.76 -1.53
C VAL A 25 9.52 -3.61 -1.22
N ILE A 26 9.02 -3.52 0.02
CA ILE A 26 8.16 -2.43 0.48
C ILE A 26 8.74 -1.86 1.79
N VAL A 27 9.16 -0.60 1.75
CA VAL A 27 9.67 0.10 2.94
C VAL A 27 8.74 1.26 3.23
N CYS A 28 8.06 1.25 4.37
CA CYS A 28 7.10 2.28 4.72
C CYS A 28 7.57 3.12 5.91
N SER A 29 7.24 4.41 5.90
CA SER A 29 7.55 5.33 6.99
C SER A 29 6.44 6.34 7.23
N HIS A 30 6.34 6.80 8.47
CA HIS A 30 5.49 7.92 8.83
C HIS A 30 6.21 9.23 8.50
N LEU A 31 5.56 10.18 7.85
CA LEU A 31 6.25 11.37 7.35
C LEU A 31 6.74 12.32 8.47
N THR A 32 6.02 12.37 9.60
CA THR A 32 6.37 13.28 10.72
C THR A 32 7.14 12.64 11.87
N VAL A 33 7.22 11.31 11.90
CA VAL A 33 7.94 10.56 12.94
C VAL A 33 9.00 9.80 12.17
N ASN A 34 10.30 10.10 12.36
CA ASN A 34 11.42 9.48 11.64
C ASN A 34 11.62 7.98 12.01
N GLY A 35 10.55 7.21 12.12
CA GLY A 35 10.54 5.76 12.23
C GLY A 35 10.31 5.14 10.85
N PHE A 36 11.15 4.16 10.51
CA PHE A 36 11.00 3.34 9.32
C PHE A 36 10.58 1.94 9.74
N GLU A 37 9.59 1.38 9.07
CA GLU A 37 9.27 -0.04 9.14
C GLU A 37 9.59 -0.67 7.78
N VAL A 38 10.51 -1.64 7.79
CA VAL A 38 10.98 -2.32 6.59
C VAL A 38 10.27 -3.67 6.48
N PHE A 39 9.59 -3.90 5.36
CA PHE A 39 8.91 -5.17 5.09
C PHE A 39 9.44 -5.79 3.80
N LEU A 40 10.02 -6.98 3.91
CA LEU A 40 10.43 -7.79 2.76
C LEU A 40 9.31 -8.76 2.45
N ILE A 41 8.61 -8.56 1.33
CA ILE A 41 7.40 -9.30 1.01
C ILE A 41 7.60 -10.05 -0.30
N ASN A 42 7.29 -11.34 -0.30
CA ASN A 42 7.13 -12.08 -1.54
C ASN A 42 5.71 -11.86 -2.05
N ASN A 43 5.49 -11.91 -3.37
CA ASN A 43 4.17 -11.66 -4.00
C ASN A 43 3.06 -12.67 -3.63
N LEU A 44 3.29 -13.51 -2.63
CA LEU A 44 2.39 -14.56 -2.17
C LEU A 44 1.51 -14.09 -1.02
N ASP A 45 1.99 -13.16 -0.19
CA ASP A 45 1.34 -12.79 1.07
C ASP A 45 0.84 -11.35 1.05
N ASP A 46 -0.31 -11.15 1.70
CA ASP A 46 -0.84 -9.82 1.96
C ASP A 46 -0.11 -9.21 3.14
N PHE A 47 0.26 -7.94 3.00
CA PHE A 47 0.91 -7.19 4.06
C PHE A 47 -0.08 -6.22 4.69
N HIS A 48 -0.10 -6.12 6.01
CA HIS A 48 -0.92 -5.14 6.69
C HIS A 48 -0.25 -4.64 7.96
N TRP A 49 -0.51 -3.37 8.28
CA TRP A 49 -0.07 -2.76 9.52
C TRP A 49 -1.17 -1.88 10.10
N GLU A 50 -1.18 -1.78 11.42
CA GLU A 50 -2.06 -0.89 12.16
C GLU A 50 -1.31 0.34 12.62
N PHE A 51 -1.98 1.49 12.62
CA PHE A 51 -1.44 2.73 13.14
C PHE A 51 -2.51 3.53 13.87
N GLY A 52 -2.08 4.35 14.83
CA GLY A 52 -2.97 5.27 15.53
C GLY A 52 -3.18 6.55 14.74
N ILE A 53 -4.42 6.88 14.38
CA ILE A 53 -4.80 8.22 13.98
C ILE A 53 -5.31 8.97 15.21
N ASN A 54 -4.67 10.09 15.51
CA ASN A 54 -5.18 11.07 16.46
C ASN A 54 -5.92 12.16 15.67
N ILE A 55 -7.18 12.41 16.01
CA ILE A 55 -8.01 13.44 15.37
C ILE A 55 -7.29 14.80 15.51
N GLY A 56 -6.97 15.45 14.39
CA GLY A 56 -6.20 16.71 14.36
C GLY A 56 -4.71 16.56 13.99
N THR A 57 -4.23 15.35 13.72
CA THR A 57 -2.86 15.10 13.22
C THR A 57 -2.80 15.01 11.69
N THR A 58 -1.67 15.38 11.10
CA THR A 58 -1.35 15.18 9.67
C THR A 58 -0.72 13.79 9.47
N ALA A 59 -1.46 12.73 9.79
CA ALA A 59 -0.95 11.38 9.62
C ALA A 59 -0.76 11.10 8.12
N GLU A 60 0.49 10.88 7.73
CA GLU A 60 0.90 10.65 6.35
C GLU A 60 1.89 9.49 6.32
N TYR A 61 1.64 8.52 5.44
CA TYR A 61 2.50 7.37 5.22
C TYR A 61 2.95 7.32 3.77
N GLU A 62 4.25 7.12 3.61
CA GLU A 62 4.86 6.85 2.32
C GLU A 62 5.49 5.47 2.34
N CYS A 63 5.49 4.81 1.18
CA CYS A 63 6.18 3.55 0.99
C CYS A 63 7.07 3.62 -0.26
N ASP A 64 8.35 3.32 -0.10
CA ASP A 64 9.26 2.99 -1.18
C ASP A 64 9.00 1.55 -1.59
N MET A 65 8.55 1.35 -2.82
CA MET A 65 8.27 0.02 -3.37
C MET A 65 9.13 -0.25 -4.59
N GLY A 66 9.56 -1.49 -4.76
CA GLY A 66 10.31 -1.88 -5.96
C GLY A 66 10.25 -3.36 -6.26
N TYR A 67 10.30 -3.66 -7.56
CA TYR A 67 10.43 -5.02 -8.08
C TYR A 67 11.16 -4.97 -9.43
N GLY A 68 12.07 -5.92 -9.67
CA GLY A 68 12.91 -5.92 -10.86
C GLY A 68 13.70 -4.61 -11.00
N ASN A 69 13.46 -3.87 -12.09
CA ASN A 69 14.08 -2.57 -12.37
C ASN A 69 13.19 -1.36 -12.06
N LYS A 70 11.99 -1.56 -11.48
CA LYS A 70 11.08 -0.48 -11.11
C LYS A 70 11.21 -0.19 -9.63
N GLN A 71 11.31 1.09 -9.29
CA GLN A 71 11.34 1.56 -7.91
C GLN A 71 10.68 2.94 -7.84
N LYS A 72 9.78 3.14 -6.87
CA LYS A 72 9.10 4.41 -6.68
C LYS A 72 8.60 4.57 -5.26
N ARG A 73 8.54 5.83 -4.82
CA ARG A 73 7.91 6.24 -3.57
C ARG A 73 6.45 6.60 -3.79
N PHE A 74 5.57 6.04 -2.97
CA PHE A 74 4.13 6.27 -3.05
C PHE A 74 3.60 6.79 -1.70
N GLN A 75 2.83 7.87 -1.72
CA GLN A 75 2.09 8.32 -0.54
C GLN A 75 0.83 7.45 -0.38
N VAL A 76 0.97 6.35 0.36
CA VAL A 76 -0.08 5.33 0.55
C VAL A 76 -1.17 5.76 1.52
N PHE A 77 -0.94 6.80 2.31
CA PHE A 77 -1.99 7.37 3.16
C PHE A 77 -1.73 8.85 3.42
N ALA A 78 -2.78 9.65 3.32
CA ALA A 78 -2.80 11.00 3.87
C ALA A 78 -4.17 11.26 4.48
N GLU A 79 -4.24 11.64 5.76
CA GLU A 79 -5.50 11.80 6.50
C GLU A 79 -6.52 12.67 5.75
N ARG A 80 -6.11 13.86 5.29
CA ARG A 80 -6.99 14.80 4.58
C ARG A 80 -7.54 14.25 3.27
N ARG A 81 -6.79 13.37 2.61
CA ARG A 81 -7.16 12.77 1.33
C ARG A 81 -8.02 11.53 1.56
N ASP A 82 -7.60 10.66 2.46
CA ASP A 82 -8.05 9.26 2.49
C ASP A 82 -8.98 8.92 3.65
N ALA A 83 -9.13 9.77 4.67
CA ALA A 83 -10.00 9.49 5.83
C ALA A 83 -11.45 9.17 5.43
N LEU A 84 -11.94 9.77 4.33
CA LEU A 84 -13.28 9.52 3.77
C LEU A 84 -13.28 8.51 2.62
N ARG A 85 -12.14 8.28 1.96
CA ARG A 85 -12.02 7.39 0.79
C ARG A 85 -11.83 5.94 1.22
N CYS A 86 -11.07 5.75 2.30
CA CYS A 86 -10.84 4.47 2.93
C CYS A 86 -12.06 4.04 3.76
N GLY A 87 -12.45 2.78 3.64
CA GLY A 87 -13.63 2.26 4.31
C GLY A 87 -13.36 1.91 5.77
N ASN A 88 -14.08 2.53 6.71
CA ASN A 88 -14.07 2.16 8.14
C ASN A 88 -12.65 2.09 8.74
N GLN A 89 -11.82 3.10 8.48
CA GLN A 89 -10.42 3.18 8.95
C GLN A 89 -9.50 2.11 8.33
N LYS A 90 -9.94 1.43 7.27
CA LYS A 90 -9.14 0.45 6.52
C LYS A 90 -8.92 0.92 5.09
N CYS A 91 -7.65 1.02 4.70
CA CYS A 91 -7.25 1.32 3.33
C CYS A 91 -6.74 0.04 2.68
N TYR A 92 -7.38 -0.38 1.60
CA TYR A 92 -6.94 -1.55 0.83
C TYR A 92 -6.25 -1.10 -0.44
N TRP A 93 -4.98 -1.45 -0.56
CA TRP A 93 -4.14 -1.20 -1.71
C TRP A 93 -3.88 -2.50 -2.45
N ARG A 94 -4.02 -2.47 -3.78
CA ARG A 94 -3.54 -3.52 -4.67
C ARG A 94 -2.31 -3.02 -5.40
N VAL A 95 -1.20 -3.70 -5.18
CA VAL A 95 0.03 -3.47 -5.95
C VAL A 95 -0.10 -4.30 -7.23
N ASP A 96 0.09 -3.70 -8.40
CA ASP A 96 0.04 -4.38 -9.69
C ASP A 96 1.29 -4.09 -10.52
N ARG A 97 1.48 -4.72 -11.68
CA ARG A 97 2.63 -4.50 -12.57
C ARG A 97 2.64 -3.12 -13.22
N ASP A 98 1.50 -2.45 -13.28
CA ASP A 98 1.35 -1.17 -13.95
C ASP A 98 1.08 0.00 -13.00
N GLY A 99 0.85 -0.26 -11.72
CA GLY A 99 0.76 0.78 -10.71
C GLY A 99 0.25 0.30 -9.37
N LEU A 100 -0.19 1.28 -8.58
CA LEU A 100 -0.74 1.11 -7.26
C LEU A 100 -2.21 1.58 -7.25
N TYR A 101 -3.11 0.68 -6.82
CA TYR A 101 -4.56 0.88 -6.85
C TYR A 101 -5.11 0.96 -5.43
N LEU A 102 -5.98 1.94 -5.16
CA LEU A 102 -6.71 2.07 -3.91
C LEU A 102 -8.13 1.58 -4.11
N TYR A 103 -8.62 0.72 -3.23
CA TYR A 103 -10.06 0.45 -3.13
C TYR A 103 -10.77 1.67 -2.55
N ILE A 104 -11.69 2.25 -3.32
CA ILE A 104 -12.47 3.42 -2.90
C ILE A 104 -13.87 2.94 -2.53
N LYS A 105 -14.23 3.04 -1.25
CA LYS A 105 -15.50 2.53 -0.72
C LYS A 105 -16.74 3.13 -1.41
N GLU A 106 -16.66 4.39 -1.82
CA GLU A 106 -17.78 5.09 -2.49
C GLU A 106 -18.10 4.49 -3.86
N VAL A 107 -17.08 4.04 -4.60
CA VAL A 107 -17.23 3.47 -5.94
C VAL A 107 -17.30 1.94 -5.91
N ASP A 108 -16.94 1.34 -4.77
CA ASP A 108 -16.85 -0.11 -4.58
C ASP A 108 -15.90 -0.81 -5.57
N ASP A 109 -14.79 -0.14 -5.90
CA ASP A 109 -13.81 -0.66 -6.87
C ASP A 109 -12.38 -0.17 -6.59
N TYR A 110 -11.40 -0.89 -7.14
CA TYR A 110 -9.98 -0.51 -7.15
C TYR A 110 -9.69 0.50 -8.24
N GLN A 111 -9.36 1.72 -7.83
CA GLN A 111 -9.02 2.82 -8.72
C GLN A 111 -7.52 3.05 -8.73
N LYS A 112 -6.91 3.13 -9.92
CA LYS A 112 -5.48 3.39 -10.07
C LYS A 112 -5.13 4.77 -9.52
N GLN A 113 -4.22 4.83 -8.56
CA GLN A 113 -3.79 6.10 -7.94
C GLN A 113 -2.43 6.53 -8.47
N PHE A 114 -1.55 5.57 -8.69
CA PHE A 114 -0.19 5.84 -9.13
C PHE A 114 0.23 4.83 -10.19
N SER A 115 1.00 5.28 -11.18
CA SER A 115 1.77 4.40 -12.04
C SER A 115 3.15 4.17 -11.43
N TRP A 116 3.86 3.11 -11.83
CA TRP A 116 5.26 2.90 -11.45
C TRP A 116 6.20 4.02 -11.88
#